data_AF-A0A7C2SKR5-F1
#
_entry.id   AF-A0A7C2SKR5-F1
#
_cell.length_a   1.000
_cell.length_b   1.000
_cell.length_c   1.000
_cell.angle_alpha   90.00
_cell.angle_beta   90.00
_cell.angle_gamma   90.00
#
_symmetry.space_group_name_H-M   'P 1'
#
loop_
_entity.id
_entity.type
_entity.pdbx_description
1 polymer ?
#
loop_
_entity_poly.entity_id
_entity_poly.type
_entity_poly.pdbx_seq_one_letter_code
_entity_poly.pdbx_strand_id
1 'polypeptide(L)' 'GNIAYDMVRRLSGAEAIGPILMGMRKSVHVLERNCDVNDIVNMAAIAVVEAK' A
#
# COMPACT_ATOMS: atom_id res chain seq x y z
N GLY A 1 2.06 14.40 -2.12
CA GLY A 1 2.53 15.07 -0.90
C GLY A 1 3.16 14.09 0.07
N ASN A 2 4.11 13.27 -0.40
CA ASN A 2 4.78 12.30 0.47
C ASN A 2 6.22 12.06 -0.03
N ILE A 3 6.99 13.14 -0.23
CA ILE A 3 8.36 13.10 -0.77
C ILE A 3 9.25 12.16 0.05
N ALA A 4 9.06 12.13 1.38
CA ALA A 4 9.76 11.19 2.25
C ALA A 4 9.41 9.73 1.95
N TYR A 5 8.13 9.41 1.70
CA TYR A 5 7.71 8.07 1.30
C TYR A 5 8.31 7.66 -0.04
N ASP A 6 8.29 8.55 -1.03
CA ASP A 6 8.87 8.28 -2.35
C ASP A 6 10.40 8.13 -2.29
N MET A 7 11.07 8.95 -1.47
CA MET A 7 12.51 8.84 -1.23
C MET A 7 12.85 7.52 -0.55
N VAL A 8 12.15 7.16 0.53
CA VAL A 8 12.38 5.89 1.25
C VAL A 8 12.08 4.70 0.35
N ARG A 9 11.00 4.73 -0.45
CA ARG A 9 10.69 3.67 -1.41
C ARG A 9 11.81 3.44 -2.42
N ARG A 10 12.44 4.51 -2.91
CA ARG A 10 13.54 4.44 -3.88
C ARG A 10 14.89 4.11 -3.25
N LEU A 11 15.14 4.55 -2.01
CA LEU A 11 16.44 4.43 -1.36
C LEU A 11 16.58 3.20 -0.45
N SER A 12 15.48 2.70 0.11
CA SER A 12 15.53 1.65 1.14
C SER A 12 15.78 0.26 0.57
N GLY A 13 15.64 0.05 -0.74
CA GLY A 13 15.66 -1.30 -1.34
C GLY A 13 14.56 -2.23 -0.79
N ALA A 14 13.66 -1.70 0.04
CA ALA A 14 12.55 -2.41 0.64
C ALA A 14 11.27 -2.13 -0.16
N GLU A 15 10.41 -3.14 -0.21
CA GLU A 15 9.12 -3.05 -0.90
C GLU A 15 8.18 -2.14 -0.07
N ALA A 16 7.91 -0.94 -0.56
CA ALA A 16 7.01 -0.01 0.11
C ALA A 16 5.57 -0.30 -0.29
N ILE A 17 4.79 -0.87 0.62
CA ILE A 17 3.38 -1.22 0.39
C ILE A 17 2.48 -0.08 0.90
N GLY A 18 1.72 0.56 0.00
CA GLY A 18 0.80 1.64 0.36
C GLY A 18 0.27 2.44 -0.83
N PRO A 19 -0.66 3.40 -0.64
CA PRO A 19 -1.17 3.90 0.65
C PRO A 19 -2.28 3.04 1.29
N ILE A 20 -2.11 2.71 2.56
CA ILE A 20 -3.10 1.99 3.37
C ILE A 20 -4.05 3.01 3.99
N LEU A 21 -5.35 2.90 3.70
CA LEU A 21 -6.37 3.75 4.31
C LEU A 21 -6.81 3.14 5.64
N MET A 22 -6.77 3.94 6.71
CA MET A 22 -7.23 3.55 8.04
C MET A 22 -8.48 4.35 8.45
N GLY A 23 -9.30 3.78 9.34
CA GLY A 23 -10.50 4.44 9.87
C GLY A 23 -11.78 4.23 9.06
N MET A 24 -11.72 3.41 8.01
CA MET A 24 -12.89 3.00 7.24
C MET A 24 -13.64 1.87 7.97
N ARG A 25 -14.98 1.87 7.91
CA ARG A 25 -15.82 0.82 8.51
C ARG A 25 -15.66 -0.57 7.85
N LYS A 26 -15.09 -0.61 6.65
CA LYS A 26 -14.73 -1.82 5.90
C LYS A 26 -13.33 -1.62 5.34
N SER A 27 -12.56 -2.70 5.18
CA SER A 27 -11.23 -2.60 4.58
C SER A 27 -11.34 -2.14 3.11
N VAL A 28 -10.72 -0.98 2.83
CA VAL A 28 -10.67 -0.36 1.51
C VAL A 28 -9.29 0.26 1.37
N HIS A 29 -8.57 -0.09 0.32
CA HIS A 29 -7.25 0.49 0.01
C HIS A 29 -7.19 0.96 -1.43
N VAL A 30 -6.35 1.94 -1.72
CA VAL A 30 -6.22 2.55 -3.04
C VAL A 30 -4.85 2.22 -3.60
N LEU A 31 -4.84 1.66 -4.80
CA LEU A 31 -3.63 1.39 -5.57
C LEU A 31 -3.38 2.52 -6.56
N GLU A 32 -2.10 2.81 -6.81
CA GLU A 32 -1.71 3.71 -7.89
C GLU A 32 -1.88 3.02 -9.25
N ARG A 33 -2.21 3.78 -10.30
CA ARG A 33 -2.50 3.22 -11.64
C ARG A 33 -1.31 2.48 -12.28
N ASN A 34 -0.09 2.79 -11.85
CA ASN A 34 1.14 2.17 -12.35
C ASN A 34 1.80 1.30 -11.26
N CYS A 35 1.00 0.65 -10.41
CA CYS A 35 1.50 -0.27 -9.40
C CYS A 35 1.90 -1.62 -10.01
N ASP A 36 2.89 -2.28 -9.39
CA ASP A 36 3.33 -3.61 -9.82
C ASP A 36 2.37 -4.69 -9.34
N VAL A 37 2.42 -5.86 -9.98
CA VAL A 37 1.56 -7.00 -9.59
C VAL A 37 1.75 -7.39 -8.12
N ASN A 38 2.98 -7.29 -7.61
CA ASN A 38 3.27 -7.55 -6.20
C ASN A 38 2.55 -6.57 -5.28
N ASP A 39 2.44 -5.29 -5.64
CA ASP A 39 1.71 -4.29 -4.85
C ASP A 39 0.24 -4.68 -4.73
N ILE A 40 -0.37 -5.18 -5.81
CA ILE A 40 -1.77 -5.63 -5.82
C ILE A 40 -1.95 -6.82 -4.87
N VAL A 41 -1.08 -7.82 -4.95
CA VAL A 41 -1.14 -9.03 -4.11
C VAL A 41 -0.94 -8.67 -2.64
N ASN A 42 0.06 -7.83 -2.34
CA ASN A 42 0.35 -7.36 -1.00
C ASN A 42 -0.83 -6.55 -0.44
N MET A 43 -1.43 -5.66 -1.23
CA MET A 43 -2.58 -4.86 -0.81
C MET A 43 -3.82 -5.72 -0.56
N ALA A 44 -4.05 -6.75 -1.38
CA ALA A 44 -5.15 -7.70 -1.16
C ALA A 44 -4.95 -8.53 0.12
N ALA A 45 -3.71 -8.98 0.39
CA ALA A 45 -3.39 -9.70 1.61
C ALA A 45 -3.65 -8.83 2.86
N ILE A 46 -3.23 -7.56 2.84
CA ILE A 46 -3.49 -6.61 3.92
C ILE A 46 -5.00 -6.38 4.09
N ALA A 47 -5.73 -6.20 2.98
CA ALA A 47 -7.17 -5.96 3.04
C ALA A 47 -7.93 -7.12 3.71
N VAL A 48 -7.52 -8.35 3.45
CA VAL A 48 -8.10 -9.55 4.09
C VAL A 48 -7.78 -9.61 5.58
N VAL A 49 -6.56 -9.23 5.98
CA VAL A 49 -6.16 -9.18 7.39
C VAL A 49 -6.95 -8.11 8.14
N GLU A 50 -7.13 -6.93 7.56
CA GLU A 50 -7.89 -5.84 8.18
C GLU A 50 -9.41 -6.02 8.18
N ALA A 51 -9.95 -6.79 7.22
CA ALA A 51 -11.39 -7.06 7.16
C ALA A 51 -11.88 -8.02 8.25
N LYS A 52 -10.95 -8.60 9.02
CA LYS A 52 -11.20 -9.56 10.09
C LYS A 52 -11.49 -8.88 11.41
#